data_AF-A0A0H2U4K1-F1
#
_entry.id   AF-A0A0H2U4K1-F1
#
_cell.length_a   1.000
_cell.length_b   1.000
_cell.length_c   1.000
_cell.angle_alpha   90.00
_cell.angle_beta   90.00
_cell.angle_gamma   90.00
#
_symmetry.space_group_name_H-M   'P 1'
#
loop_
_entity.id
_entity.type
_entity.pdbx_description
1 polymer ?
#
loop_
_entity_poly.entity_id
_entity_poly.type
_entity_poly.pdbx_seq_one_letter_code
_entity_poly.pdbx_strand_id
1 'polypeptide(L)'
;MLGPLTAIALVAAASLALPTHAIAAPDGQLQKILDGARNDPLYSYPTSLTRDIVPKPIHSHNDYWRDVPFYTALSHGCVSIEADVWLYDNNGSQQLLVGHDRSSLSANRTFDALYVQPILSVLRRQNPQHRFVQTSTRNGVYDTNPAQTLYLFVDVKTDGRATWPVVVEALAPLR
;
A
#
# COMPACT_ATOMS: atom_id res chain seq x y z
N MET A 1 -19.85 -58.16 6.18
CA MET A 1 -18.59 -57.45 5.84
C MET A 1 -18.85 -55.96 5.97
N LEU A 2 -18.29 -55.33 7.01
CA LEU A 2 -18.46 -53.91 7.32
C LEU A 2 -17.51 -53.06 6.44
N GLY A 3 -18.05 -52.01 5.80
CA GLY A 3 -17.26 -51.00 5.08
C GLY A 3 -16.64 -49.96 6.04
N PRO A 4 -15.60 -49.22 5.61
CA PRO A 4 -14.88 -48.30 6.48
C PRO A 4 -15.68 -47.02 6.73
N LEU A 5 -15.74 -46.62 8.00
CA LEU A 5 -16.28 -45.34 8.47
C LEU A 5 -15.27 -44.23 8.19
N THR A 6 -15.63 -43.26 7.36
CA THR A 6 -14.89 -42.01 7.18
C THR A 6 -15.20 -41.07 8.34
N ALA A 7 -14.23 -40.82 9.21
CA ALA A 7 -14.35 -39.83 10.27
C ALA A 7 -14.07 -38.42 9.70
N ILE A 8 -15.10 -37.57 9.65
CA ILE A 8 -14.95 -36.14 9.35
C ILE A 8 -14.57 -35.44 10.66
N ALA A 9 -13.32 -35.01 10.78
CA ALA A 9 -12.88 -34.15 11.87
C ALA A 9 -13.35 -32.71 11.59
N LEU A 10 -14.38 -32.26 12.32
CA LEU A 10 -14.82 -30.87 12.31
C LEU A 10 -13.84 -30.05 13.16
N VAL A 11 -12.90 -29.34 12.53
CA VAL A 11 -12.06 -28.36 13.23
C VAL A 11 -12.88 -27.08 13.41
N ALA A 12 -13.42 -26.89 14.61
CA ALA A 12 -14.01 -25.63 15.01
C ALA A 12 -12.89 -24.57 15.11
N ALA A 13 -12.82 -23.66 14.15
CA ALA A 13 -11.96 -22.48 14.25
C ALA A 13 -12.54 -21.56 15.33
N ALA A 14 -11.96 -21.59 16.54
CA ALA A 14 -12.24 -20.61 17.56
C ALA A 14 -11.66 -19.26 17.12
N SER A 15 -12.53 -18.37 16.64
CA SER A 15 -12.21 -16.98 16.38
C SER A 15 -11.89 -16.28 17.71
N LEU A 16 -10.61 -16.17 18.04
CA LEU A 16 -10.15 -15.25 19.09
C LEU A 16 -10.38 -13.82 18.61
N ALA A 17 -11.51 -13.23 19.00
CA ALA A 17 -11.71 -11.80 18.90
C ALA A 17 -10.70 -11.13 19.83
N LEU A 18 -9.71 -10.45 19.25
CA LEU A 18 -8.83 -9.56 20.01
C LEU A 18 -9.70 -8.43 20.59
N PRO A 19 -9.57 -8.09 21.88
CA PRO A 19 -10.31 -6.98 22.45
C PRO A 19 -9.88 -5.67 21.78
N THR A 20 -10.77 -5.11 20.95
CA THR A 20 -10.65 -3.72 20.50
C THR A 20 -10.81 -2.83 21.72
N HIS A 21 -9.69 -2.39 22.30
CA HIS A 21 -9.72 -1.35 23.31
C HIS A 21 -10.08 -0.04 22.61
N ALA A 22 -11.37 0.27 22.55
CA ALA A 22 -11.80 1.62 22.26
C ALA A 22 -11.21 2.51 23.36
N ILE A 23 -10.25 3.35 23.00
CA ILE A 23 -9.75 4.39 23.90
C ILE A 23 -10.96 5.25 24.23
N ALA A 24 -11.38 5.29 25.49
CA ALA A 24 -12.47 6.14 25.93
C ALA A 24 -12.19 7.57 25.47
N ALA A 25 -13.18 8.22 24.86
CA ALA A 25 -13.04 9.60 24.47
C ALA A 25 -12.60 10.41 25.70
N PRO A 26 -11.60 11.28 25.56
CA PRO A 26 -11.17 12.12 26.66
C PRO A 26 -12.34 12.99 27.18
N ASP A 27 -12.21 13.55 28.39
CA ASP A 27 -13.26 14.35 29.00
C ASP A 27 -13.82 15.46 28.08
N GLY A 28 -14.97 16.01 28.45
CA GLY A 28 -15.67 16.98 27.61
C GLY A 28 -14.90 18.28 27.30
N GLN A 29 -13.84 18.62 28.03
CA GLN A 29 -12.98 19.77 27.72
C GLN A 29 -11.88 19.39 26.72
N LEU A 30 -11.20 18.27 26.94
CA LEU A 30 -10.16 17.79 26.03
C LEU A 30 -10.75 17.40 24.67
N GLN A 31 -11.93 16.76 24.63
CA GLN A 31 -12.59 16.45 23.35
C GLN A 31 -12.94 17.74 22.57
N LYS A 32 -13.39 18.81 23.23
CA LYS A 32 -13.65 20.10 22.58
C LYS A 32 -12.38 20.73 21.98
N ILE A 33 -11.25 20.62 22.68
CA ILE A 33 -9.95 21.06 22.16
C ILE A 33 -9.58 20.25 20.93
N LEU A 34 -9.71 18.91 20.99
CA LEU A 34 -9.41 18.01 19.88
C LEU A 34 -10.29 18.28 18.66
N ASP A 35 -11.59 18.53 18.87
CA ASP A 35 -12.54 18.82 17.78
C ASP A 35 -12.21 20.15 17.09
N GLY A 36 -11.84 21.18 17.87
CA GLY A 36 -11.37 22.46 17.32
C GLY A 36 -10.03 22.38 16.59
N ALA A 37 -9.13 21.50 17.05
CA ALA A 37 -7.78 21.34 16.49
C ALA A 37 -7.76 20.64 15.12
N ARG A 38 -8.74 19.79 14.81
CA ARG A 38 -8.70 18.89 13.63
C ARG A 38 -8.56 19.56 12.26
N ASN A 39 -8.87 20.85 12.16
CA ASN A 39 -8.76 21.60 10.90
C ASN A 39 -7.85 22.84 11.01
N ASP A 40 -7.16 23.02 12.13
CA ASP A 40 -6.22 24.14 12.29
C ASP A 40 -4.86 23.77 11.69
N PRO A 41 -4.32 24.56 10.73
CA PRO A 41 -3.00 24.33 10.15
C PRO A 41 -1.88 24.19 11.19
N LEU A 42 -2.06 24.73 12.41
CA LEU A 42 -1.13 24.59 13.53
C LEU A 42 -0.81 23.14 13.89
N TYR A 43 -1.78 22.22 13.73
CA TYR A 43 -1.64 20.82 14.12
C TYR A 43 -1.31 19.89 12.94
N SER A 44 -1.10 20.46 11.76
CA SER A 44 -0.58 19.75 10.59
C SER A 44 0.88 20.14 10.38
N TYR A 45 1.72 19.17 10.05
CA TYR A 45 3.10 19.43 9.62
C TYR A 45 3.38 18.80 8.26
N PRO A 46 4.40 19.26 7.51
CA PRO A 46 4.54 18.96 6.08
C PRO A 46 4.55 17.47 5.71
N THR A 47 5.17 16.63 6.55
CA THR A 47 5.32 15.18 6.32
C THR A 47 4.29 14.32 7.07
N SER A 48 3.24 14.95 7.61
CA SER A 48 2.25 14.31 8.49
C SER A 48 1.42 13.17 7.87
N LEU A 49 1.52 12.93 6.56
CA LEU A 49 0.78 11.88 5.86
C LEU A 49 0.96 10.50 6.48
N THR A 50 2.17 10.16 6.93
CA THR A 50 2.51 8.84 7.49
C THR A 50 3.04 8.90 8.92
N ARG A 51 2.76 9.99 9.64
CA ARG A 51 3.30 10.30 10.97
C ARG A 51 3.08 9.27 12.08
N ASP A 52 2.00 8.50 11.98
CA ASP A 52 1.61 7.52 13.00
C ASP A 52 1.71 6.07 12.47
N ILE A 53 2.34 5.89 11.30
CA ILE A 53 2.45 4.60 10.64
C ILE A 53 3.82 4.00 10.93
N VAL A 54 3.88 3.11 11.91
CA VAL A 54 5.09 2.36 12.23
C VAL A 54 5.30 1.24 11.20
N PRO A 55 6.44 1.19 10.47
CA PRO A 55 6.72 0.12 9.54
C PRO A 55 6.88 -1.22 10.26
N LYS A 56 6.39 -2.29 9.63
CA LYS A 56 6.37 -3.66 10.12
C LYS A 56 6.91 -4.58 9.04
N PRO A 57 7.62 -5.66 9.39
CA PRO A 57 8.13 -6.65 8.43
C PRO A 57 6.99 -7.52 7.87
N ILE A 58 6.05 -6.89 7.17
CA ILE A 58 4.85 -7.49 6.58
C ILE A 58 4.94 -7.28 5.06
N HIS A 59 4.64 -8.36 4.34
CA HIS A 59 4.45 -8.34 2.91
C HIS A 59 2.94 -8.34 2.59
N SER A 60 2.45 -7.28 1.94
CA SER A 60 1.09 -7.20 1.40
C SER A 60 1.05 -7.98 0.09
N HIS A 61 0.92 -9.30 0.21
CA HIS A 61 0.76 -10.22 -0.92
C HIS A 61 -0.56 -9.94 -1.62
N ASN A 62 -0.56 -9.92 -2.96
CA ASN A 62 -1.74 -9.65 -3.78
C ASN A 62 -2.55 -8.40 -3.38
N ASP A 63 -1.85 -7.32 -3.06
CA ASP A 63 -2.45 -6.09 -2.52
C ASP A 63 -3.49 -5.46 -3.46
N TYR A 64 -3.40 -5.76 -4.76
CA TYR A 64 -4.35 -5.32 -5.79
C TYR A 64 -5.77 -5.88 -5.61
N TRP A 65 -6.03 -6.82 -4.70
CA TRP A 65 -7.39 -7.21 -4.30
C TRP A 65 -8.09 -6.18 -3.40
N ARG A 66 -7.34 -5.23 -2.82
CA ARG A 66 -7.91 -4.18 -1.97
C ARG A 66 -8.47 -3.03 -2.80
N ASP A 67 -9.41 -2.31 -2.21
CA ASP A 67 -10.06 -1.15 -2.84
C ASP A 67 -9.04 -0.07 -3.22
N VAL A 68 -8.09 0.20 -2.31
CA VAL A 68 -7.03 1.19 -2.47
C VAL A 68 -5.68 0.54 -2.14
N PRO A 69 -5.09 -0.26 -3.07
CA PRO A 69 -3.98 -1.18 -2.79
C PRO A 69 -2.84 -0.54 -1.98
N PHE A 70 -1.97 0.24 -2.65
CA PHE A 70 -0.75 0.78 -2.06
C PHE A 70 -1.00 1.53 -0.74
N TYR A 71 -2.06 2.36 -0.69
CA TYR A 71 -2.38 3.14 0.52
C TYR A 71 -2.89 2.26 1.67
N THR A 72 -3.62 1.18 1.37
CA THR A 72 -4.06 0.22 2.40
C THR A 72 -2.85 -0.48 3.01
N ALA A 73 -1.95 -1.03 2.19
CA ALA A 73 -0.71 -1.64 2.66
C ALA A 73 0.15 -0.66 3.47
N LEU A 74 0.34 0.55 2.97
CA LEU A 74 1.07 1.61 3.66
C LEU A 74 0.44 1.92 5.02
N SER A 75 -0.89 2.07 5.10
CA SER A 75 -1.60 2.37 6.36
C SER A 75 -1.41 1.32 7.45
N HIS A 76 -1.16 0.07 7.07
CA HIS A 76 -0.88 -1.03 8.01
C HIS A 76 0.59 -1.13 8.41
N GLY A 77 1.47 -0.37 7.75
CA GLY A 77 2.92 -0.39 7.95
C GLY A 77 3.66 -1.43 7.11
N CYS A 78 3.07 -1.98 6.05
CA CYS A 78 3.72 -3.02 5.24
C CYS A 78 4.97 -2.49 4.52
N VAL A 79 6.15 -3.04 4.83
CA VAL A 79 7.40 -2.65 4.16
C VAL A 79 7.60 -3.33 2.82
N SER A 80 6.72 -4.27 2.45
CA SER A 80 6.75 -4.96 1.16
C SER A 80 5.34 -5.08 0.59
N ILE A 81 5.19 -4.90 -0.72
CA ILE A 81 3.90 -4.90 -1.44
C ILE A 81 4.10 -5.60 -2.78
N GLU A 82 3.12 -6.42 -3.19
CA GLU A 82 3.12 -7.12 -4.48
C GLU A 82 2.11 -6.55 -5.48
N ALA A 83 2.47 -6.55 -6.76
CA ALA A 83 1.61 -6.23 -7.89
C ALA A 83 1.72 -7.30 -8.98
N ASP A 84 0.58 -7.94 -9.31
CA ASP A 84 0.46 -8.85 -10.46
C ASP A 84 0.28 -8.04 -11.75
N VAL A 85 1.27 -8.02 -12.63
CA VAL A 85 1.25 -7.20 -13.85
C VAL A 85 1.08 -8.03 -15.12
N TRP A 86 0.22 -7.53 -16.00
CA TRP A 86 -0.05 -8.09 -17.31
C TRP A 86 0.27 -7.04 -18.38
N LEU A 87 1.12 -7.39 -19.34
CA LEU A 87 1.30 -6.58 -20.54
C LEU A 87 0.09 -6.78 -21.46
N TYR A 88 -0.61 -5.70 -21.75
CA TYR A 88 -1.70 -5.65 -22.72
C TYR A 88 -1.32 -4.71 -23.86
N ASP A 89 -1.51 -5.16 -25.09
CA ASP A 89 -1.36 -4.34 -26.29
C ASP A 89 -2.76 -3.95 -26.78
N ASN A 90 -3.01 -2.65 -26.87
CA ASN A 90 -4.21 -2.09 -27.45
C ASN A 90 -3.84 -1.24 -28.67
N ASN A 91 -3.93 -1.84 -29.86
CA ASN A 91 -3.69 -1.19 -31.15
C ASN A 91 -2.32 -0.48 -31.25
N GLY A 92 -1.26 -1.12 -30.75
CA GLY A 92 0.10 -0.58 -30.78
C GLY A 92 0.47 0.28 -29.57
N SER A 93 -0.46 0.45 -28.61
CA SER A 93 -0.17 1.05 -27.31
C SER A 93 -0.07 -0.05 -26.25
N GLN A 94 1.13 -0.22 -25.71
CA GLN A 94 1.40 -1.14 -24.62
C GLN A 94 0.99 -0.53 -23.28
N GLN A 95 0.30 -1.30 -22.45
CA GLN A 95 -0.14 -0.91 -21.12
C GLN A 95 0.08 -2.05 -20.13
N LEU A 96 0.57 -1.72 -18.93
CA LEU A 96 0.66 -2.66 -17.82
C LEU A 96 -0.61 -2.57 -16.98
N LEU A 97 -1.44 -3.62 -17.03
CA LEU A 97 -2.63 -3.78 -16.22
C LEU A 97 -2.34 -4.63 -14.99
N VAL A 98 -3.13 -4.46 -13.94
CA VAL A 98 -2.97 -5.20 -12.68
C VAL A 98 -4.20 -6.06 -12.37
N GLY A 99 -3.96 -7.32 -12.00
CA GLY A 99 -4.99 -8.24 -11.53
C GLY A 99 -4.47 -9.66 -11.37
N HIS A 100 -5.16 -10.49 -10.58
CA HIS A 100 -4.74 -11.88 -10.36
C HIS A 100 -4.86 -12.71 -11.64
N ASP A 101 -6.03 -12.57 -12.26
CA ASP A 101 -6.42 -13.30 -13.46
C ASP A 101 -6.90 -12.33 -14.53
N ARG A 102 -6.91 -12.77 -15.80
CA ARG A 102 -7.36 -11.95 -16.93
C ARG A 102 -8.78 -11.39 -16.78
N SER A 103 -9.69 -12.12 -16.11
CA SER A 103 -11.07 -11.68 -15.85
C SER A 103 -11.17 -10.53 -14.86
N SER A 104 -10.13 -10.28 -14.07
CA SER A 104 -10.05 -9.17 -13.10
C SER A 104 -9.42 -7.90 -13.67
N LEU A 105 -8.92 -7.95 -14.91
CA LEU A 105 -8.30 -6.81 -15.56
C LEU A 105 -9.36 -5.78 -15.96
N SER A 106 -9.02 -4.51 -15.79
CA SER A 106 -9.81 -3.39 -16.28
C SER A 106 -8.87 -2.28 -16.76
N ALA A 107 -9.29 -1.55 -17.79
CA ALA A 107 -8.44 -0.57 -18.48
C ALA A 107 -7.90 0.55 -17.57
N ASN A 108 -8.60 0.85 -16.47
CA ASN A 108 -8.21 1.90 -15.53
C ASN A 108 -7.29 1.40 -14.41
N ARG A 109 -7.18 0.08 -14.18
CA ARG A 109 -6.34 -0.52 -13.14
C ARG A 109 -4.94 -0.80 -13.68
N THR A 110 -4.22 0.27 -13.95
CA THR A 110 -2.86 0.20 -14.49
C THR A 110 -1.82 0.10 -13.36
N PHE A 111 -0.65 -0.46 -13.67
CA PHE A 111 0.48 -0.50 -12.74
C PHE A 111 0.92 0.90 -12.30
N ASP A 112 0.90 1.86 -13.22
CA ASP A 112 1.23 3.26 -12.94
C ASP A 112 0.22 3.91 -11.98
N ALA A 113 -1.09 3.74 -12.25
CA ALA A 113 -2.14 4.36 -11.45
C ALA A 113 -2.27 3.77 -10.04
N LEU A 114 -2.04 2.46 -9.88
CA LEU A 114 -2.21 1.77 -8.60
C LEU A 114 -0.95 1.74 -7.72
N TYR A 115 0.25 1.83 -8.31
CA TYR A 115 1.51 1.69 -7.57
C TYR A 115 2.49 2.85 -7.81
N VAL A 116 2.88 3.12 -9.06
CA VAL A 116 3.97 4.08 -9.34
C VAL A 116 3.59 5.51 -8.90
N GLN A 117 2.46 6.04 -9.38
CA GLN A 117 2.02 7.40 -9.01
C GLN A 117 1.69 7.52 -7.52
N PRO A 118 1.01 6.56 -6.87
CA PRO A 118 0.81 6.59 -5.43
C PRO A 118 2.12 6.62 -4.62
N ILE A 119 3.12 5.83 -4.98
CA ILE A 119 4.45 5.84 -4.33
C ILE A 119 5.12 7.20 -4.52
N LEU A 120 5.17 7.72 -5.75
CA LEU A 120 5.73 9.05 -6.03
C LEU A 120 5.03 10.15 -5.24
N SER A 121 3.70 10.09 -5.12
CA SER A 121 2.90 11.05 -4.37
C SER A 121 3.31 11.09 -2.89
N VAL A 122 3.52 9.91 -2.28
CA VAL A 122 4.01 9.82 -0.89
C VAL A 122 5.44 10.34 -0.79
N LEU A 123 6.35 9.92 -1.67
CA LEU A 123 7.75 10.37 -1.65
C LEU A 123 7.88 11.89 -1.80
N ARG A 124 7.09 12.52 -2.68
CA ARG A 124 7.07 13.99 -2.83
C ARG A 124 6.61 14.68 -1.54
N ARG A 125 5.58 14.16 -0.88
CA ARG A 125 5.08 14.70 0.40
C ARG A 125 6.06 14.50 1.55
N GLN A 126 6.82 13.40 1.53
CA GLN A 126 7.86 13.10 2.52
C GLN A 126 9.15 13.91 2.32
N ASN A 127 9.30 14.59 1.18
CA ASN A 127 10.48 15.37 0.83
C ASN A 127 10.11 16.79 0.35
N PRO A 128 9.45 17.60 1.20
CA PRO A 128 8.98 18.92 0.81
C PRO A 128 10.13 19.92 0.62
N GLN A 129 9.97 20.83 -0.33
CA GLN A 129 10.89 21.94 -0.57
C GLN A 129 10.30 23.21 0.05
N HIS A 130 10.95 23.79 1.06
CA HIS A 130 10.53 25.05 1.66
C HIS A 130 11.71 25.78 2.29
N ARG A 131 11.51 27.04 2.71
CA ARG A 131 12.55 27.95 3.23
C ARG A 131 13.38 27.45 4.42
N PHE A 132 12.99 26.33 5.04
CA PHE A 132 13.69 25.75 6.19
C PHE A 132 14.52 24.51 5.81
N VAL A 133 14.41 24.04 4.57
CA VAL A 133 15.15 22.89 4.02
C VAL A 133 16.15 23.43 3.00
N GLN A 134 17.43 23.44 3.37
CA GLN A 134 18.49 24.02 2.54
C GLN A 134 18.97 23.07 1.43
N THR A 135 18.75 21.77 1.60
CA THR A 135 19.13 20.71 0.67
C THR A 135 18.03 19.67 0.58
N SER A 136 17.87 19.04 -0.59
CA SER A 136 16.85 18.00 -0.78
C SER A 136 17.04 16.84 0.19
N THR A 137 15.95 16.49 0.90
CA THR A 137 15.90 15.29 1.73
C THR A 137 15.72 14.03 0.88
N ARG A 138 16.03 12.86 1.46
CA ARG A 138 15.88 11.54 0.82
C ARG A 138 15.13 10.58 1.74
N ASN A 139 14.01 11.04 2.28
CA ASN A 139 13.13 10.26 3.13
C ASN A 139 12.36 9.23 2.29
N GLY A 140 12.23 8.02 2.83
CA GLY A 140 11.33 6.98 2.32
C GLY A 140 9.86 7.30 2.61
N VAL A 141 9.01 6.27 2.56
CA VAL A 141 7.54 6.46 2.66
C VAL A 141 7.02 6.61 4.10
N TYR A 142 7.83 6.27 5.11
CA TYR A 142 7.46 6.29 6.52
C TYR A 142 8.09 7.47 7.26
N ASP A 143 7.28 8.39 7.76
CA ASP A 143 7.75 9.52 8.58
C ASP A 143 8.37 9.04 9.91
N THR A 144 7.80 7.99 10.53
CA THR A 144 8.32 7.41 11.78
C THR A 144 9.69 6.74 11.63
N ASN A 145 10.07 6.36 10.41
CA ASN A 145 11.37 5.79 10.08
C ASN A 145 11.74 6.11 8.62
N PRO A 146 12.31 7.30 8.36
CA PRO A 146 12.59 7.76 7.00
C PRO A 146 13.59 6.90 6.22
N ALA A 147 14.39 6.08 6.91
CA ALA A 147 15.37 5.19 6.28
C ALA A 147 14.79 3.82 5.89
N GLN A 148 13.54 3.52 6.26
CA GLN A 148 12.90 2.24 5.94
C GLN A 148 12.72 2.07 4.43
N THR A 149 13.33 1.04 3.87
CA THR A 149 13.11 0.62 2.48
C THR A 149 11.69 0.08 2.29
N LEU A 150 11.01 0.53 1.25
CA LEU A 150 9.81 -0.09 0.73
C LEU A 150 10.20 -1.02 -0.42
N TYR A 151 9.78 -2.28 -0.35
CA TYR A 151 9.95 -3.25 -1.43
C TYR A 151 8.67 -3.34 -2.27
N LEU A 152 8.79 -3.10 -3.57
CA LEU A 152 7.73 -3.36 -4.54
C LEU A 152 8.08 -4.63 -5.32
N PHE A 153 7.34 -5.70 -5.06
CA PHE A 153 7.43 -6.97 -5.77
C PHE A 153 6.50 -6.90 -6.98
N VAL A 154 7.03 -7.21 -8.16
CA VAL A 154 6.27 -7.20 -9.41
C VAL A 154 6.24 -8.61 -9.96
N ASP A 155 5.08 -9.26 -9.89
CA ASP A 155 4.86 -10.59 -10.46
C ASP A 155 4.40 -10.44 -11.93
N VAL A 156 5.21 -10.93 -12.86
CA VAL A 156 4.99 -10.78 -14.29
C VAL A 156 4.18 -11.97 -14.82
N LYS A 157 2.93 -11.72 -15.21
CA LYS A 157 1.96 -12.76 -15.61
C LYS A 157 1.91 -13.05 -17.12
N THR A 158 2.51 -12.18 -17.93
CA THR A 158 2.67 -12.35 -19.38
C THR A 158 4.11 -12.74 -19.73
N ASP A 159 4.44 -12.89 -21.02
CA ASP A 159 5.81 -13.24 -21.44
C ASP A 159 6.83 -12.28 -20.82
N GLY A 160 7.77 -12.83 -20.04
CA GLY A 160 8.72 -12.02 -19.29
C GLY A 160 9.66 -11.20 -20.17
N ARG A 161 10.04 -11.71 -21.34
CA ARG A 161 10.94 -11.02 -22.27
C ARG A 161 10.28 -9.79 -22.89
N ALA A 162 8.99 -9.86 -23.19
CA ALA A 162 8.21 -8.73 -23.68
C ALA A 162 7.81 -7.77 -22.55
N THR A 163 7.42 -8.29 -21.38
CA THR A 163 6.82 -7.50 -20.29
C THR A 163 7.85 -6.76 -19.45
N TRP A 164 8.98 -7.40 -19.15
CA TRP A 164 9.96 -6.84 -18.22
C TRP A 164 10.54 -5.48 -18.66
N PRO A 165 10.90 -5.24 -19.93
CA PRO A 165 11.36 -3.92 -20.37
C PRO A 165 10.33 -2.81 -20.10
N VAL A 166 9.05 -3.10 -20.31
CA VAL A 166 7.95 -2.14 -20.08
C VAL A 166 7.77 -1.88 -18.59
N VAL A 167 7.93 -2.90 -17.74
CA VAL A 167 7.93 -2.73 -16.27
C VAL A 167 9.09 -1.83 -15.83
N VAL A 168 10.30 -2.07 -16.36
CA VAL A 168 11.48 -1.26 -16.03
C VAL A 168 11.30 0.19 -16.46
N GLU A 169 10.70 0.43 -17.63
CA GLU A 169 10.36 1.77 -18.11
C GLU A 169 9.33 2.44 -17.20
N ALA A 170 8.25 1.74 -16.82
CA ALA A 170 7.24 2.27 -15.91
C ALA A 170 7.81 2.64 -14.52
N LEU A 171 8.86 1.96 -14.08
CA LEU A 171 9.56 2.24 -12.81
C LEU A 171 10.59 3.36 -12.91
N ALA A 172 10.91 3.88 -14.11
CA ALA A 172 11.92 4.92 -14.30
C ALA A 172 11.73 6.17 -13.41
N PRO A 173 10.52 6.67 -13.13
CA PRO A 173 10.32 7.82 -12.25
C PRO A 173 10.76 7.60 -10.79
N LEU A 174 10.96 6.35 -10.35
CA LEU A 174 11.36 5.98 -9.00
C LEU A 174 12.88 5.79 -8.85
N ARG A 175 13.67 6.09 -9.88
CA ARG A 175 15.12 5.91 -9.93
C ARG A 175 15.91 7.20 -9.75
#